data_AF-A0A3D9BZU5-F1
#
_entry.id   AF-A0A3D9BZU5-F1
#
_cell.length_a   1.000
_cell.length_b   1.000
_cell.length_c   1.000
_cell.angle_alpha   90.00
_cell.angle_beta   90.00
_cell.angle_gamma   90.00
#
_symmetry.space_group_name_H-M   'P 1'
#
loop_
_entity.id
_entity.type
_entity.pdbx_description
1 polymer ?
#
loop_
_entity_poly.entity_id
_entity_poly.type
_entity_poly.pdbx_seq_one_letter_code
_entity_poly.pdbx_strand_id
1 'polypeptide(L)'
;MKKLLFITVLLLSIPIPSQQGVDSIYIPQYDKSFDDQGFQYATTSVDGKRYYIKMDKTQKLFDKTIMSVDVWVKYSYTSKTKGKNGKSKKIDTGHYLEYMNFDCSGKTYTGGEILQYNSTGKLINRDEKLSNITRRIVPGSVSEGLFEAVCRKTN
;
A
#
# COMPACT_ATOMS: atom_id res chain seq x y z
N MET A 1 -48.03 1.08 53.81
CA MET A 1 -47.49 2.46 53.80
C MET A 1 -46.18 2.46 53.02
N LYS A 2 -46.22 2.90 51.75
CA LYS A 2 -45.05 3.00 50.85
C LYS A 2 -44.30 4.29 51.13
N LYS A 3 -43.01 4.22 51.47
CA LYS A 3 -42.10 5.38 51.45
C LYS A 3 -41.19 5.24 50.23
N LEU A 4 -41.42 6.07 49.21
CA LEU A 4 -40.47 6.28 48.11
C LEU A 4 -39.36 7.19 48.62
N LEU A 5 -38.11 6.73 48.53
CA LEU A 5 -36.92 7.56 48.66
C LEU A 5 -36.49 8.01 47.26
N PHE A 6 -36.58 9.30 47.00
CA PHE A 6 -35.99 9.95 45.82
C PHE A 6 -34.49 10.15 46.07
N ILE A 7 -33.64 9.53 45.25
CA ILE A 7 -32.20 9.81 45.21
C ILE A 7 -31.96 10.78 44.06
N THR A 8 -31.72 12.04 44.39
CA THR A 8 -31.23 13.08 43.48
C THR A 8 -29.74 12.86 43.22
N VAL A 9 -29.39 12.51 41.98
CA VAL A 9 -27.99 12.40 41.53
C VAL A 9 -27.52 13.78 41.05
N LEU A 10 -26.58 14.37 41.79
CA LEU A 10 -25.84 15.57 41.37
C LEU A 10 -24.79 15.15 40.32
N LEU A 11 -24.94 15.65 39.08
CA LEU A 11 -23.91 15.55 38.03
C LEU A 11 -22.82 16.59 38.29
N LEU A 12 -21.71 16.17 38.87
CA LEU A 12 -20.46 16.94 38.88
C LEU A 12 -19.74 16.74 37.55
N SER A 13 -19.69 17.78 36.73
CA SER A 13 -18.91 17.80 35.49
C SER A 13 -17.42 17.89 35.81
N ILE A 14 -16.72 16.75 35.71
CA ILE A 14 -15.26 16.68 35.77
C ILE A 14 -14.71 17.11 34.40
N PRO A 15 -13.78 18.10 34.32
CA PRO A 15 -13.15 18.45 33.06
C PRO A 15 -12.18 17.33 32.65
N ILE A 16 -12.42 16.74 31.48
CA ILE A 16 -11.53 15.74 30.87
C ILE A 16 -10.25 16.46 30.43
N PRO A 17 -9.06 16.05 30.91
CA PRO A 17 -7.80 16.59 30.41
C PRO A 17 -7.61 16.21 28.94
N SER A 18 -7.31 17.22 28.14
CA SER A 18 -6.99 17.14 26.72
C SER A 18 -5.91 16.08 26.45
N GLN A 19 -6.23 15.06 25.66
CA GLN A 19 -5.23 14.14 25.11
C GLN A 19 -4.26 14.92 24.23
N GLN A 20 -3.03 15.04 24.71
CA GLN A 20 -1.88 15.46 23.93
C GLN A 20 -1.62 14.46 22.80
N GLY A 21 -1.18 15.01 21.66
CA GLY A 21 -1.00 14.32 20.39
C GLY A 21 -0.20 13.03 20.52
N VAL A 22 -0.84 11.93 20.10
CA VAL A 22 -0.13 10.70 19.76
C VAL A 22 0.29 10.86 18.30
N ASP A 23 1.60 10.87 18.06
CA ASP A 23 2.18 10.79 16.72
C ASP A 23 1.47 9.69 15.93
N SER A 24 1.02 10.03 14.72
CA SER A 24 0.19 9.14 13.91
C SER A 24 0.88 7.81 13.65
N ILE A 25 0.44 6.76 14.34
CA ILE A 25 0.79 5.38 14.04
C ILE A 25 0.21 5.08 12.65
N TYR A 26 1.07 4.72 11.69
CA TYR A 26 0.63 4.18 10.41
C TYR A 26 -0.09 2.86 10.65
N ILE A 27 -1.41 2.89 10.62
CA ILE A 27 -2.25 1.69 10.62
C ILE A 27 -2.47 1.32 9.14
N PRO A 28 -1.94 0.19 8.64
CA PRO A 28 -2.25 -0.25 7.28
C PRO A 28 -3.75 -0.55 7.18
N GLN A 29 -4.51 0.42 6.68
CA GLN A 29 -5.92 0.25 6.36
C GLN A 29 -6.01 -0.63 5.10
N TYR A 30 -6.46 -1.86 5.32
CA TYR A 30 -6.65 -2.84 4.25
C TYR A 30 -7.92 -2.53 3.47
N ASP A 31 -7.84 -1.60 2.51
CA ASP A 31 -8.93 -1.32 1.59
C ASP A 31 -8.97 -2.40 0.48
N LYS A 32 -10.10 -3.11 0.37
CA LYS A 32 -10.35 -4.08 -0.71
C LYS A 32 -10.80 -3.37 -2.00
N SER A 33 -10.24 -2.21 -2.30
CA SER A 33 -10.49 -1.53 -3.56
C SER A 33 -9.66 -2.15 -4.67
N PHE A 34 -10.28 -2.33 -5.83
CA PHE A 34 -9.61 -2.76 -7.07
C PHE A 34 -9.64 -1.60 -8.05
N ASP A 35 -8.61 -1.50 -8.89
CA ASP A 35 -8.65 -0.63 -10.06
C ASP A 35 -9.49 -1.26 -11.19
N ASP A 36 -9.75 -0.48 -12.24
CA ASP A 36 -10.55 -0.91 -13.40
C ASP A 36 -9.92 -2.09 -14.18
N GLN A 37 -8.65 -2.40 -13.90
CA GLN A 37 -7.91 -3.52 -14.50
C GLN A 37 -7.78 -4.71 -13.53
N GLY A 38 -8.46 -4.68 -12.39
CA GLY A 38 -8.47 -5.74 -11.39
C GLY A 38 -7.19 -5.86 -10.57
N PHE A 39 -6.37 -4.81 -10.48
CA PHE A 39 -5.29 -4.74 -9.50
C PHE A 39 -5.86 -4.30 -8.15
N GLN A 40 -5.50 -5.02 -7.09
CA GLN A 40 -5.93 -4.70 -5.74
C GLN A 40 -5.06 -3.59 -5.14
N TYR A 41 -5.66 -2.60 -4.50
CA TYR A 41 -4.93 -1.64 -3.69
C TYR A 41 -4.12 -2.35 -2.58
N ALA A 42 -2.86 -1.94 -2.42
CA ALA A 42 -1.95 -2.49 -1.42
C ALA A 42 -1.51 -1.44 -0.41
N THR A 43 -0.98 -0.31 -0.87
CA THR A 43 -0.46 0.74 0.02
C THR A 43 -0.36 2.09 -0.69
N THR A 44 -0.08 3.14 0.08
CA THR A 44 0.20 4.49 -0.40
C THR A 44 1.50 4.97 0.23
N SER A 45 2.42 5.49 -0.56
CA SER A 45 3.65 6.11 -0.08
C SER A 45 3.38 7.47 0.58
N VAL A 46 4.38 7.98 1.31
CA VAL A 46 4.32 9.26 2.01
C VAL A 46 4.02 10.44 1.06
N ASP A 47 4.47 10.39 -0.20
CA ASP A 47 4.20 11.40 -1.22
C ASP A 47 2.80 11.26 -1.88
N GLY A 48 1.97 10.33 -1.40
CA GLY A 48 0.61 10.11 -1.86
C GLY A 48 0.48 9.21 -3.09
N LYS A 49 1.56 8.59 -3.56
CA LYS A 49 1.50 7.63 -4.67
C LYS A 49 0.88 6.31 -4.20
N ARG A 50 -0.16 5.87 -4.90
CA ARG A 50 -0.86 4.62 -4.61
C ARG A 50 -0.23 3.46 -5.37
N TYR A 51 -0.11 2.33 -4.69
CA TYR A 51 0.44 1.09 -5.20
C TYR A 51 -0.64 0.01 -5.18
N TYR A 52 -0.74 -0.71 -6.28
CA TYR A 52 -1.70 -1.78 -6.49
C TYR A 52 -0.96 -3.06 -6.88
N ILE A 53 -1.52 -4.22 -6.58
CA ILE A 53 -0.92 -5.51 -6.84
C ILE A 53 -1.87 -6.43 -7.60
N LYS A 54 -1.31 -7.32 -8.40
CA LYS A 54 -2.00 -8.49 -8.93
C LYS A 54 -1.11 -9.70 -8.74
N MET A 55 -1.62 -10.72 -8.06
CA MET A 55 -0.90 -11.97 -7.84
C MET A 55 -0.80 -12.73 -9.16
N ASP A 56 0.41 -13.19 -9.48
CA ASP A 56 0.71 -13.95 -10.69
C ASP A 56 0.88 -15.44 -10.35
N LYS A 57 1.77 -15.74 -9.40
CA LYS A 57 2.05 -17.12 -8.95
C LYS A 57 2.25 -17.17 -7.45
N THR A 58 1.81 -18.24 -6.82
CA THR A 58 2.00 -18.49 -5.39
C THR A 58 2.67 -19.83 -5.18
N GLN A 59 3.77 -19.84 -4.43
CA GLN A 59 4.46 -21.06 -4.01
C GLN A 59 4.11 -21.34 -2.55
N LYS A 60 3.67 -22.57 -2.28
CA LYS A 60 3.20 -23.00 -0.96
C LYS A 60 3.92 -24.26 -0.52
N LEU A 61 4.10 -24.41 0.79
CA LEU A 61 4.45 -25.68 1.42
C LEU A 61 3.26 -26.64 1.41
N PHE A 62 3.53 -27.90 1.77
CA PHE A 62 2.52 -28.97 1.85
C PHE A 62 1.37 -28.65 2.82
N ASP A 63 1.64 -27.86 3.86
CA ASP A 63 0.66 -27.37 4.84
C ASP A 63 -0.11 -26.13 4.36
N LYS A 64 0.05 -25.74 3.09
CA LYS A 64 -0.51 -24.53 2.45
C LYS A 64 0.08 -23.20 2.94
N THR A 65 1.15 -23.22 3.74
CA THR A 65 1.88 -22.01 4.12
C THR A 65 2.48 -21.36 2.87
N ILE A 66 2.18 -20.09 2.63
CA ILE A 66 2.77 -19.33 1.52
C ILE A 66 4.25 -19.10 1.80
N MET A 67 5.11 -19.64 0.92
CA MET A 67 6.55 -19.37 0.95
C MET A 67 6.88 -18.11 0.18
N SER A 68 6.43 -18.05 -1.07
CA SER A 68 6.73 -16.93 -1.94
C SER A 68 5.58 -16.61 -2.88
N VAL A 69 5.50 -15.36 -3.29
CA VAL A 69 4.47 -14.89 -4.21
C VAL A 69 5.10 -14.00 -5.26
N ASP A 70 4.85 -14.34 -6.52
CA ASP A 70 5.15 -13.50 -7.66
C ASP A 70 3.97 -12.55 -7.91
N VAL A 71 4.24 -11.26 -8.06
CA VAL A 71 3.23 -10.22 -8.22
C VAL A 71 3.63 -9.20 -9.25
N TRP A 72 2.62 -8.62 -9.89
CA TRP A 72 2.74 -7.37 -10.63
C TRP A 72 2.35 -6.21 -9.73
N VAL A 73 3.24 -5.24 -9.56
CA VAL A 73 3.00 -4.02 -8.82
C VAL A 73 2.77 -2.87 -9.79
N LYS A 74 1.61 -2.23 -9.68
CA LYS A 74 1.18 -1.12 -10.52
C LYS A 74 1.21 0.19 -9.73
N TYR A 75 1.82 1.21 -10.30
CA TYR A 75 1.80 2.56 -9.75
C TYR A 75 1.92 3.62 -10.86
N SER A 76 1.18 4.72 -10.69
CA SER A 76 1.29 5.87 -11.60
C SER A 76 2.61 6.60 -11.37
N TYR A 77 3.23 7.06 -12.44
CA TYR A 77 4.24 8.11 -12.35
C TYR A 77 3.58 9.42 -12.71
N THR A 78 4.08 10.54 -12.20
CA THR A 78 3.71 11.87 -12.71
C THR A 78 4.98 12.60 -13.10
N SER A 79 5.04 13.11 -14.33
CA SER A 79 6.08 14.04 -14.74
C SER A 79 5.52 15.46 -14.64
N LYS A 80 6.27 16.34 -13.96
CA LYS A 80 5.98 17.77 -13.93
C LYS A 80 6.80 18.43 -15.02
N THR A 81 6.15 18.99 -16.03
CA THR A 81 6.83 19.88 -16.99
C THR A 81 6.41 21.33 -16.71
N LYS A 82 7.40 22.24 -16.74
CA LYS A 82 7.15 23.68 -16.66
C LYS A 82 6.47 24.11 -17.97
N GLY A 83 5.25 24.64 -17.88
CA GLY A 83 4.61 25.26 -19.03
C GLY A 83 5.34 26.54 -19.45
N LYS A 84 5.12 26.99 -20.69
CA LYS A 84 5.71 28.22 -21.25
C LYS A 84 5.44 29.48 -20.40
N ASN A 85 4.45 29.46 -19.50
CA ASN A 85 4.09 30.58 -18.61
C ASN A 85 4.58 30.38 -17.16
N GLY A 86 5.57 29.51 -16.91
CA GLY A 86 6.09 29.20 -15.58
C GLY A 86 5.16 28.35 -14.70
N LYS A 87 3.88 28.21 -15.06
CA LYS A 87 2.91 27.33 -14.37
C LYS A 87 3.21 25.87 -14.71
N SER A 88 3.40 25.04 -13.68
CA SER A 88 3.53 23.59 -13.83
C SER A 88 2.21 23.00 -14.30
N LYS A 89 2.19 22.31 -15.45
CA LYS A 89 1.04 21.49 -15.86
C LYS A 89 1.33 20.05 -15.45
N LYS A 90 0.40 19.43 -14.73
CA LYS A 90 0.37 17.96 -14.60
C LYS A 90 -0.08 17.43 -15.96
N ILE A 91 0.82 16.79 -16.69
CA ILE A 91 0.44 16.04 -17.90
C ILE A 91 -0.05 14.67 -17.42
N ASP A 92 -1.06 14.15 -18.10
CA ASP A 92 -1.58 12.80 -17.85
C ASP A 92 -0.48 11.78 -18.14
N THR A 93 -0.15 11.02 -17.11
CA THR A 93 1.11 10.31 -16.97
C THR A 93 0.78 8.88 -16.63
N GLY A 94 1.23 7.96 -17.48
CA GLY A 94 0.86 6.56 -17.42
C GLY A 94 1.36 5.85 -16.17
N HIS A 95 1.74 4.59 -16.31
CA HIS A 95 2.01 3.75 -15.15
C HIS A 95 3.21 2.85 -15.39
N TYR A 96 3.78 2.42 -14.27
CA TYR A 96 4.71 1.31 -14.24
C TYR A 96 3.97 0.03 -13.86
N LEU A 97 4.43 -1.08 -14.42
CA LEU A 97 4.22 -2.43 -13.92
C LEU A 97 5.57 -3.02 -13.58
N GLU A 98 5.78 -3.33 -12.31
CA GLU A 98 7.01 -3.93 -11.81
C GLU A 98 6.72 -5.37 -11.36
N TYR A 99 7.45 -6.33 -11.93
CA TYR A 99 7.39 -7.71 -11.48
C TYR A 99 8.22 -7.86 -10.22
N MET A 100 7.64 -8.46 -9.18
CA MET A 100 8.33 -8.68 -7.90
C MET A 100 8.04 -10.08 -7.38
N ASN A 101 9.06 -10.72 -6.82
CA ASN A 101 8.92 -11.93 -6.02
C ASN A 101 9.08 -11.56 -4.54
N PHE A 102 8.09 -11.89 -3.72
CA PHE A 102 8.17 -11.75 -2.26
C PHE A 102 8.44 -13.11 -1.64
N ASP A 103 9.46 -13.20 -0.80
CA ASP A 103 9.68 -14.32 0.12
C ASP A 103 9.02 -13.97 1.46
N CYS A 104 7.87 -14.60 1.71
CA CYS A 104 7.03 -14.38 2.87
C CYS A 104 7.65 -14.93 4.15
N SER A 105 8.49 -15.96 4.05
CA SER A 105 9.21 -16.54 5.18
C SER A 105 10.44 -15.72 5.54
N GLY A 106 11.21 -15.32 4.54
CA GLY A 106 12.46 -14.57 4.69
C GLY A 106 12.28 -13.07 4.95
N LYS A 107 11.06 -12.52 4.76
CA LYS A 107 10.78 -11.08 4.78
C LYS A 107 11.71 -10.30 3.84
N THR A 108 11.81 -10.81 2.62
CA THR A 108 12.60 -10.21 1.54
C THR A 108 11.79 -10.13 0.25
N TYR A 109 12.26 -9.32 -0.68
CA TYR A 109 11.72 -9.25 -2.02
C TYR A 109 12.83 -9.16 -3.06
N THR A 110 12.57 -9.64 -4.26
CA THR A 110 13.45 -9.53 -5.42
C THR A 110 12.69 -8.80 -6.52
N GLY A 111 13.31 -7.74 -7.06
CA GLY A 111 12.79 -7.04 -8.23
C GLY A 111 13.03 -7.85 -9.51
N GLY A 112 12.12 -7.72 -10.47
CA GLY A 112 12.19 -8.33 -11.80
C GLY A 112 12.20 -7.27 -12.89
N GLU A 113 11.41 -7.51 -13.94
CA GLU A 113 11.22 -6.54 -15.03
C GLU A 113 10.34 -5.35 -14.61
N ILE A 114 10.62 -4.18 -15.19
CA ILE A 114 9.82 -2.97 -15.05
C ILE A 114 9.35 -2.54 -16.43
N LEU A 115 8.03 -2.47 -16.61
CA LEU A 115 7.37 -2.04 -17.82
C LEU A 115 6.79 -0.64 -17.61
N GLN A 116 7.09 0.28 -18.53
CA GLN A 116 6.53 1.63 -18.49
C GLN A 116 5.53 1.82 -19.63
N TYR A 117 4.31 2.21 -19.25
CA TYR A 117 3.24 2.53 -20.17
C TYR A 117 2.94 4.02 -20.14
N ASN A 118 2.64 4.62 -21.29
CA ASN A 118 2.12 5.98 -21.35
C ASN A 118 0.61 6.02 -20.99
N SER A 119 0.01 7.21 -21.01
CA SER A 119 -1.43 7.40 -20.68
C SER A 119 -2.39 6.69 -21.64
N THR A 120 -1.96 6.37 -22.86
CA THR A 120 -2.77 5.63 -23.84
C THR A 120 -2.62 4.12 -23.72
N GLY A 121 -1.88 3.62 -22.71
CA GLY A 121 -1.63 2.19 -22.53
C GLY A 121 -0.59 1.61 -23.50
N LYS A 122 0.21 2.44 -24.19
CA LYS A 122 1.31 1.97 -25.03
C LYS A 122 2.56 1.75 -24.19
N LEU A 123 3.18 0.58 -24.33
CA LEU A 123 4.50 0.30 -23.75
C LEU A 123 5.55 1.20 -24.40
N ILE A 124 6.28 1.96 -23.57
CA ILE A 124 7.30 2.93 -24.01
C ILE A 124 8.70 2.60 -23.48
N ASN A 125 8.80 1.77 -22.45
CA ASN A 125 10.09 1.32 -21.92
C ASN A 125 9.96 -0.04 -21.23
N ARG A 126 11.04 -0.81 -21.26
CA ARG A 126 11.24 -2.08 -20.55
C ARG A 126 12.63 -2.03 -19.91
N ASP A 127 12.71 -2.16 -18.60
CA ASP A 127 13.96 -2.20 -17.84
C ASP A 127 14.08 -3.51 -17.07
N GLU A 128 15.21 -4.19 -17.21
CA GLU A 128 15.53 -5.44 -16.52
C GLU A 128 16.74 -5.28 -15.59
N LYS A 129 17.32 -4.07 -15.45
CA LYS A 129 18.56 -3.83 -14.69
C LYS A 129 18.46 -4.12 -13.20
N LEU A 130 17.24 -4.12 -12.65
CA LEU A 130 16.99 -4.43 -11.24
C LEU A 130 16.58 -5.89 -11.02
N SER A 131 16.52 -6.69 -12.10
CA SER A 131 16.22 -8.12 -12.01
C SER A 131 17.28 -8.82 -11.14
N ASN A 132 16.82 -9.67 -10.22
CA ASN A 132 17.63 -10.54 -9.37
C ASN A 132 18.32 -9.89 -8.16
N ILE A 133 18.08 -8.61 -7.86
CA ILE A 133 18.57 -8.01 -6.61
C ILE A 133 17.55 -8.24 -5.49
N THR A 134 17.89 -9.15 -4.57
CA THR A 134 17.12 -9.40 -3.35
C THR A 134 17.39 -8.31 -2.30
N ARG A 135 16.33 -7.78 -1.71
CA ARG A 135 16.35 -6.73 -0.69
C ARG A 135 15.48 -7.13 0.49
N ARG A 136 15.83 -6.63 1.67
CA ARG A 136 15.02 -6.80 2.89
C ARG A 136 13.82 -5.87 2.85
N ILE A 137 12.72 -6.31 3.45
CA ILE A 137 11.57 -5.45 3.73
C ILE A 137 11.97 -4.41 4.77
N VAL A 138 11.74 -3.13 4.44
CA VAL A 138 12.06 -2.00 5.32
C VAL A 138 10.78 -1.54 6.02
N PRO A 139 10.73 -1.49 7.37
CA PRO A 139 9.56 -0.99 8.09
C PRO A 139 9.20 0.45 7.73
N GLY A 140 7.89 0.76 7.70
CA GLY A 140 7.35 2.07 7.34
C GLY A 140 7.52 2.45 5.87
N SER A 141 7.91 1.50 5.02
CA SER A 141 8.15 1.74 3.58
C SER A 141 7.06 1.13 2.71
N VAL A 142 7.06 1.52 1.42
CA VAL A 142 6.23 0.89 0.40
C VAL A 142 6.46 -0.62 0.34
N SER A 143 7.71 -1.08 0.52
CA SER A 143 8.03 -2.52 0.49
C SER A 143 7.31 -3.30 1.59
N GLU A 144 7.16 -2.72 2.78
CA GLU A 144 6.38 -3.32 3.87
C GLU A 144 4.90 -3.37 3.54
N GLY A 145 4.33 -2.26 3.05
CA GLY A 145 2.91 -2.24 2.65
C GLY A 145 2.58 -3.27 1.57
N LEU A 146 3.47 -3.44 0.58
CA LEU A 146 3.33 -4.48 -0.44
C LEU A 146 3.47 -5.89 0.16
N PHE A 147 4.48 -6.11 1.00
CA PHE A 147 4.69 -7.39 1.68
C PHE A 147 3.47 -7.82 2.50
N GLU A 148 2.90 -6.91 3.30
CA GLU A 148 1.72 -7.21 4.12
C GLU A 148 0.49 -7.51 3.24
N ALA A 149 0.32 -6.80 2.12
CA ALA A 149 -0.76 -7.06 1.18
C ALA A 149 -0.65 -8.44 0.49
N VAL A 150 0.58 -8.90 0.26
CA VAL A 150 0.89 -10.14 -0.47
C VAL A 150 0.93 -11.35 0.47
N CYS A 151 1.69 -11.27 1.55
CA CYS A 151 2.04 -12.40 2.41
C CYS A 151 1.07 -12.61 3.57
N ARG A 152 0.36 -11.57 4.01
CA ARG A 152 -0.60 -11.67 5.14
C ARG A 152 -2.02 -11.97 4.70
N LYS A 153 -2.31 -11.92 3.40
CA LYS A 153 -3.65 -12.17 2.85
C LYS A 153 -3.81 -13.60 2.35
N THR A 154 -3.76 -14.58 3.26
CA THR A 154 -4.39 -15.89 3.08
C THR A 154 -4.70 -16.52 4.43
N ASN A 155 -5.89 -16.20 4.94
CA ASN A 155 -6.70 -17.07 5.78
C ASN A 155 -8.15 -16.93 5.29
#